data_AF-A0A2U3X624-F1
#
_entry.id   AF-A0A2U3X624-F1
#
_cell.length_a   1.000
_cell.length_b   1.000
_cell.length_c   1.000
_cell.angle_alpha   90.00
_cell.angle_beta   90.00
_cell.angle_gamma   90.00
#
_symmetry.space_group_name_H-M   'P 1'
#
loop_
_entity.id
_entity.type
_entity.pdbx_description
1 polymer ?
#
loop_
_entity_poly.entity_id
_entity_poly.type
_entity_poly.pdbx_seq_one_letter_code
_entity_poly.pdbx_strand_id
1 'polypeptide(L)'
;MALKRADLVDLCGQTWQGAGLRLRSHSASRRFYFVAPDTDCGLWMRAAAAGDRIRFQFRFFLVYSLAAAARAPPVSPAPNASSPAPADGCAPGSYLQFYEGPPGAPRPLGAPLCGLTIPAPVASSGPFLGLRLLTRGRQPRVDFVGEATSFRLGACGAYFRCQNGRCIPPSLVCDRWGVDNCGDGSDQASWPPADCRSPSLVPSQAGSMDGPTSKPPTLSPALRSAGTLQMAAQRTPPSQAGPLNSRAPSSEAWRWSPRWS
;
A
#
# COMPACT_ATOMS: atom_id res chain seq x y z
N MET A 1 -13.72 -16.34 2.33
CA MET A 1 -13.65 -15.18 1.40
C MET A 1 -12.21 -14.69 1.38
N ALA A 2 -11.56 -14.76 0.22
CA ALA A 2 -10.17 -14.34 0.02
C ALA A 2 -9.97 -12.82 0.17
N LEU A 3 -8.73 -12.36 0.08
CA LEU A 3 -8.35 -10.93 0.08
C LEU A 3 -9.21 -10.14 -0.94
N LYS A 4 -9.92 -9.09 -0.51
CA LYS A 4 -10.70 -8.21 -1.40
C LYS A 4 -9.90 -6.98 -1.80
N ARG A 5 -10.29 -6.29 -2.87
CA ARG A 5 -9.74 -4.99 -3.25
C ARG A 5 -10.79 -3.91 -3.05
N ALA A 6 -10.39 -2.76 -2.55
CA ALA A 6 -11.24 -1.58 -2.50
C ALA A 6 -10.39 -0.30 -2.49
N ASP A 7 -11.07 0.80 -2.75
CA ASP A 7 -10.53 2.15 -2.66
C ASP A 7 -11.22 2.87 -1.48
N LEU A 8 -10.46 3.56 -0.64
CA LEU A 8 -10.95 4.16 0.61
C LEU A 8 -12.07 5.15 0.35
N VAL A 9 -11.88 6.04 -0.63
CA VAL A 9 -12.87 7.07 -0.99
C VAL A 9 -14.19 6.48 -1.50
N ASP A 10 -14.18 5.29 -2.09
CA ASP A 10 -15.38 4.62 -2.60
C ASP A 10 -16.17 3.93 -1.47
N LEU A 11 -15.50 3.59 -0.36
CA LEU A 11 -16.11 2.97 0.83
C LEU A 11 -16.29 3.96 1.98
N CYS A 12 -16.42 5.25 1.65
CA CYS A 12 -16.49 6.29 2.65
C CYS A 12 -17.68 6.13 3.60
N GLY A 13 -17.42 6.20 4.91
CA GLY A 13 -18.42 6.03 5.96
C GLY A 13 -18.90 4.58 6.15
N GLN A 14 -18.37 3.62 5.39
CA GLN A 14 -18.81 2.24 5.45
C GLN A 14 -18.06 1.43 6.53
N THR A 15 -18.67 0.31 6.90
CA THR A 15 -17.99 -0.76 7.64
C THR A 15 -17.82 -1.98 6.74
N TRP A 16 -16.58 -2.37 6.50
CA TRP A 16 -16.23 -3.56 5.75
C TRP A 16 -15.97 -4.73 6.70
N GLN A 17 -16.33 -5.96 6.29
CA GLN A 17 -16.02 -7.18 7.04
C GLN A 17 -15.40 -8.24 6.13
N GLY A 18 -14.36 -8.91 6.61
CA GLY A 18 -13.76 -10.05 5.92
C GLY A 18 -12.40 -10.46 6.46
N ALA A 19 -11.82 -11.49 5.83
CA ALA A 19 -10.52 -12.05 6.20
C ALA A 19 -9.36 -11.11 5.86
N GLY A 20 -9.38 -10.50 4.68
CA GLY A 20 -8.39 -9.49 4.33
C GLY A 20 -8.85 -8.54 3.23
N LEU A 21 -8.23 -7.36 3.21
CA LEU A 21 -8.54 -6.25 2.32
C LEU A 21 -7.25 -5.58 1.84
N ARG A 22 -7.04 -5.52 0.53
CA ARG A 22 -6.08 -4.63 -0.10
C ARG A 22 -6.77 -3.30 -0.40
N LEU A 23 -6.41 -2.28 0.38
CA LEU A 23 -7.01 -0.95 0.34
C LEU A 23 -6.08 0.02 -0.38
N ARG A 24 -6.60 0.77 -1.33
CA ARG A 24 -5.91 1.94 -1.90
C ARG A 24 -6.57 3.21 -1.41
N SER A 25 -5.86 4.34 -1.47
CA SER A 25 -6.45 5.65 -1.20
C SER A 25 -7.63 5.96 -2.14
N HIS A 26 -7.46 5.74 -3.45
CA HIS A 26 -8.46 6.05 -4.49
C HIS A 26 -8.21 5.26 -5.79
N SER A 27 -9.26 5.11 -6.59
CA SER A 27 -9.22 4.41 -7.88
C SER A 27 -8.24 5.04 -8.87
N ALA A 28 -8.19 6.37 -8.91
CA ALA A 28 -7.38 7.18 -9.82
C ALA A 28 -5.86 7.24 -9.51
N SER A 29 -5.32 6.44 -8.57
CA SER A 29 -3.90 6.57 -8.14
C SER A 29 -2.85 6.26 -9.22
N ARG A 30 -3.28 5.86 -10.43
CA ARG A 30 -2.42 5.78 -11.63
C ARG A 30 -2.02 7.15 -12.23
N ARG A 31 -2.46 8.29 -11.68
CA ARG A 31 -2.10 9.66 -12.12
C ARG A 31 -1.22 10.42 -11.12
N PHE A 32 -0.31 9.70 -10.47
CA PHE A 32 0.71 10.18 -9.50
C PHE A 32 0.23 10.57 -8.10
N TYR A 33 -1.02 10.99 -7.87
CA TYR A 33 -1.57 11.22 -6.51
C TYR A 33 -3.04 11.70 -6.54
N PHE A 34 -3.77 11.55 -5.43
CA PHE A 34 -5.06 12.20 -5.16
C PHE A 34 -4.87 13.68 -4.80
N VAL A 35 -5.72 14.56 -5.30
CA VAL A 35 -5.64 16.02 -5.06
C VAL A 35 -6.95 16.63 -4.55
N ALA A 36 -7.89 15.85 -4.01
CA ALA A 36 -9.12 16.47 -3.50
C ALA A 36 -8.86 17.16 -2.14
N PRO A 37 -9.04 18.49 -2.03
CA PRO A 37 -9.02 19.19 -0.75
C PRO A 37 -10.24 18.82 0.10
N ASP A 38 -10.14 19.07 1.41
CA ASP A 38 -11.23 18.94 2.39
C ASP A 38 -11.94 17.58 2.39
N THR A 39 -11.22 16.53 1.98
CA THR A 39 -11.69 15.16 2.06
C THR A 39 -11.63 14.71 3.50
N ASP A 40 -12.76 14.27 4.03
CA ASP A 40 -12.89 13.65 5.33
C ASP A 40 -13.55 12.30 5.15
N CYS A 41 -12.74 11.24 5.12
CA CYS A 41 -13.22 9.92 4.75
C CYS A 41 -12.72 8.83 5.69
N GLY A 42 -13.65 8.19 6.38
CA GLY A 42 -13.39 7.07 7.27
C GLY A 42 -13.89 5.74 6.72
N LEU A 43 -13.13 4.68 6.93
CA LEU A 43 -13.52 3.29 6.71
C LEU A 43 -13.28 2.49 7.99
N TRP A 44 -14.27 1.74 8.44
CA TRP A 44 -14.09 0.78 9.52
C TRP A 44 -13.97 -0.63 8.97
N MET A 45 -12.99 -1.36 9.46
CA MET A 45 -12.83 -2.77 9.18
C MET A 45 -13.28 -3.56 10.41
N ARG A 46 -14.11 -4.57 10.20
CA ARG A 46 -14.51 -5.57 11.18
C ARG A 46 -13.79 -6.89 10.85
N ALA A 47 -13.18 -7.49 11.87
CA ALA A 47 -12.45 -8.74 11.74
C ALA A 47 -13.36 -9.88 11.27
N ALA A 48 -12.77 -10.93 10.72
CA ALA A 48 -13.51 -12.03 10.11
C ALA A 48 -14.37 -12.80 11.12
N ALA A 49 -13.88 -12.95 12.34
CA ALA A 49 -14.56 -13.67 13.42
C ALA A 49 -14.52 -12.89 14.74
N ALA A 50 -15.42 -13.25 15.66
CA ALA A 50 -15.39 -12.73 17.02
C ALA A 50 -14.07 -13.14 17.71
N GLY A 51 -13.41 -12.18 18.36
CA GLY A 51 -12.12 -12.38 19.03
C GLY A 51 -10.89 -12.24 18.14
N ASP A 52 -11.07 -12.12 16.82
CA ASP A 52 -9.97 -11.75 15.93
C ASP A 52 -9.63 -10.26 16.09
N ARG A 53 -8.39 -9.94 15.73
CA ARG A 53 -7.82 -8.60 15.61
C ARG A 53 -7.51 -8.32 14.15
N ILE A 54 -7.17 -7.07 13.83
CA ILE A 54 -6.86 -6.64 12.47
C ILE A 54 -5.47 -6.04 12.47
N ARG A 55 -4.61 -6.51 11.57
CA ARG A 55 -3.32 -5.89 11.27
C ARG A 55 -3.42 -5.15 9.94
N PHE A 56 -2.93 -3.94 9.88
CA PHE A 56 -2.80 -3.15 8.65
C PHE A 56 -1.33 -2.87 8.37
N GLN A 57 -0.89 -3.12 7.14
CA GLN A 57 0.47 -2.80 6.69
C GLN A 57 0.42 -1.97 5.41
N PHE A 58 1.21 -0.90 5.35
CA PHE A 58 1.39 -0.14 4.12
C PHE A 58 2.41 -0.82 3.21
N ARG A 59 2.14 -0.80 1.91
CA ARG A 59 3.06 -1.16 0.83
C ARG A 59 3.56 0.05 0.07
N PHE A 60 2.76 1.10 0.08
CA PHE A 60 3.11 2.42 -0.46
C PHE A 60 2.42 3.47 0.40
N PHE A 61 3.10 4.60 0.63
CA PHE A 61 2.60 5.66 1.48
C PHE A 61 3.10 7.03 1.03
N LEU A 62 2.16 7.93 0.75
CA LEU A 62 2.38 9.31 0.39
C LEU A 62 1.17 10.10 0.88
N VAL A 63 1.33 10.93 1.91
CA VAL A 63 0.24 11.75 2.48
C VAL A 63 0.83 13.08 2.93
N TYR A 64 0.70 14.12 2.11
CA TYR A 64 1.21 15.46 2.46
C TYR A 64 0.45 16.56 1.71
N SER A 65 0.80 17.81 1.98
CA SER A 65 0.26 18.99 1.29
C SER A 65 1.41 19.90 0.87
N LEU A 66 1.37 20.44 -0.36
CA LEU A 66 2.49 21.24 -0.92
C LEU A 66 2.65 22.62 -0.26
N ALA A 67 1.58 23.18 0.31
CA ALA A 67 1.69 24.36 1.15
C ALA A 67 0.75 24.24 2.36
N ALA A 68 1.30 24.55 3.54
CA ALA A 68 0.51 24.80 4.74
C ALA A 68 -0.55 25.86 4.42
N ALA A 69 -1.80 25.65 4.84
CA ALA A 69 -2.77 26.73 4.84
C ALA A 69 -2.14 27.90 5.61
N ALA A 70 -2.15 29.11 5.03
CA ALA A 70 -1.61 30.29 5.67
C ALA A 70 -2.18 30.35 7.09
N ARG A 71 -1.31 30.28 8.10
CA ARG A 71 -1.73 30.44 9.50
C ARG A 71 -2.49 31.76 9.57
N ALA A 72 -3.70 31.74 10.13
CA ALA A 72 -4.28 32.97 10.64
C ALA A 72 -3.23 33.64 11.57
N PRO A 73 -3.12 34.98 11.57
CA PRO A 73 -2.12 35.66 12.38
C PRO A 73 -2.23 35.16 13.83
N PRO A 74 -1.10 34.95 14.52
CA PRO A 74 -1.12 34.45 15.88
C PRO A 74 -1.88 35.46 16.75
N VAL A 75 -3.06 35.07 17.23
CA VAL A 75 -3.67 35.72 18.38
C VAL A 75 -2.74 35.41 19.55
N SER A 76 -2.17 36.45 20.14
CA SER A 76 -1.26 36.35 21.28
C SER A 76 -1.84 35.40 22.34
N PRO A 77 -1.10 34.38 22.80
CA PRO A 77 -1.60 33.51 23.85
C PRO A 77 -1.77 34.32 25.15
N ALA A 78 -2.94 34.19 25.77
CA ALA A 78 -3.14 34.65 27.14
C ALA A 78 -2.10 33.99 28.07
N PRO A 79 -1.57 34.68 29.08
CA PRO A 79 -0.39 34.23 29.84
C PRO A 79 -0.65 33.07 30.82
N ASN A 80 -1.76 32.36 30.69
CA ASN A 80 -2.12 31.22 31.54
C ASN A 80 -2.82 30.14 30.71
N ALA A 81 -2.05 29.35 29.97
CA ALA A 81 -2.51 28.07 29.46
C ALA A 81 -1.44 27.04 29.74
N SER A 82 -1.81 26.02 30.52
CA SER A 82 -1.04 24.81 30.78
C SER A 82 -0.47 24.25 29.47
N SER A 83 0.75 23.71 29.54
CA SER A 83 1.57 23.12 28.47
C SER A 83 0.84 22.89 27.13
N PRO A 84 1.34 23.43 25.99
CA PRO A 84 0.70 23.22 24.71
C PRO A 84 0.55 21.72 24.46
N ALA A 85 -0.65 21.30 24.06
CA ALA A 85 -0.91 19.94 23.61
C ALA A 85 0.18 19.52 22.61
N PRO A 86 0.58 18.23 22.58
CA PRO A 86 1.61 17.76 21.66
C PRO A 86 1.29 18.28 20.27
N ALA A 87 2.23 19.01 19.67
CA ALA A 87 2.03 19.56 18.34
C ALA A 87 1.66 18.42 17.40
N ASP A 88 0.48 18.52 16.76
CA ASP A 88 0.05 17.56 15.74
C ASP A 88 1.14 17.52 14.65
N GLY A 89 1.91 16.44 14.60
CA GLY A 89 3.10 16.34 13.72
C GLY A 89 2.78 16.49 12.23
N CYS A 90 1.50 16.31 11.86
CA CYS A 90 1.01 16.48 10.51
C CYS A 90 0.28 17.81 10.27
N ALA A 91 0.05 18.63 11.30
CA ALA A 91 -0.61 19.91 11.14
C ALA A 91 0.32 20.94 10.45
N PRO A 92 -0.22 21.82 9.60
CA PRO A 92 -1.62 21.96 9.20
C PRO A 92 -1.99 21.17 7.92
N GLY A 93 -1.24 20.11 7.59
CA GLY A 93 -1.37 19.33 6.37
C GLY A 93 -2.33 18.14 6.46
N SER A 94 -2.35 17.37 5.38
CA SER A 94 -3.13 16.13 5.26
C SER A 94 -2.54 15.02 6.13
N TYR A 95 -3.40 14.14 6.64
CA TYR A 95 -2.98 13.00 7.45
C TYR A 95 -3.93 11.81 7.36
N LEU A 96 -3.43 10.64 7.75
CA LEU A 96 -4.22 9.46 8.07
C LEU A 96 -4.21 9.23 9.58
N GLN A 97 -5.33 8.79 10.15
CA GLN A 97 -5.42 8.39 11.55
C GLN A 97 -6.07 7.00 11.66
N PHE A 98 -5.45 6.11 12.43
CA PHE A 98 -6.07 4.85 12.82
C PHE A 98 -6.90 5.02 14.09
N TYR A 99 -7.93 4.19 14.23
CA TYR A 99 -8.81 4.17 15.40
C TYR A 99 -9.05 2.74 15.89
N GLU A 100 -9.05 2.56 17.21
CA GLU A 100 -9.58 1.39 17.91
C GLU A 100 -11.09 1.52 18.10
N GLY A 101 -11.77 0.37 18.15
CA GLY A 101 -13.18 0.30 18.52
C GLY A 101 -14.17 0.54 17.35
N PRO A 102 -15.46 0.33 17.61
CA PRO A 102 -16.50 0.45 16.59
C PRO A 102 -16.73 1.92 16.16
N PRO A 103 -17.38 2.17 15.02
CA PRO A 103 -17.63 3.52 14.51
C PRO A 103 -18.33 4.48 15.48
N GLY A 104 -19.17 3.95 16.39
CA GLY A 104 -19.90 4.76 17.37
C GLY A 104 -19.09 5.18 18.61
N ALA A 105 -17.93 4.57 18.85
CA ALA A 105 -17.06 4.92 19.97
C ALA A 105 -15.57 4.74 19.60
N PRO A 106 -15.06 5.45 18.57
CA PRO A 106 -13.70 5.26 18.09
C PRO A 106 -12.70 5.98 19.00
N ARG A 107 -11.56 5.34 19.25
CA ARG A 107 -10.43 5.93 20.00
C ARG A 107 -9.20 6.01 19.10
N PRO A 108 -8.51 7.15 19.00
CA PRO A 108 -7.30 7.26 18.18
C PRO A 108 -6.27 6.20 18.57
N LEU A 109 -5.72 5.53 17.56
CA LEU A 109 -4.67 4.52 17.70
C LEU A 109 -3.38 5.07 17.09
N GLY A 110 -2.44 5.45 17.97
CA GLY A 110 -1.19 6.09 17.57
C GLY A 110 -1.36 7.53 17.09
N ALA A 111 -0.24 8.16 16.73
CA ALA A 111 -0.22 9.51 16.19
C ALA A 111 -0.70 9.57 14.73
N PRO A 112 -1.17 10.75 14.26
CA PRO A 112 -1.45 10.97 12.84
C PRO A 112 -0.26 10.64 11.94
N LEU A 113 -0.52 10.06 10.78
CA LEU A 113 0.48 9.64 9.80
C LEU A 113 0.47 10.56 8.58
N CYS A 114 1.65 11.05 8.19
CA CYS A 114 1.87 11.88 7.02
C CYS A 114 3.33 11.75 6.54
N GLY A 115 3.64 12.34 5.38
CA GLY A 115 4.94 12.25 4.72
C GLY A 115 4.98 11.18 3.64
N LEU A 116 6.19 10.68 3.38
CA LEU A 116 6.50 9.74 2.29
C LEU A 116 7.07 8.40 2.81
N THR A 117 7.33 8.32 4.11
CA THR A 117 7.92 7.14 4.73
C THR A 117 6.81 6.13 5.03
N ILE A 118 7.00 4.88 4.60
CA ILE A 118 6.07 3.78 4.86
C ILE A 118 5.98 3.56 6.38
N PRO A 119 4.81 3.74 7.02
CA PRO A 119 4.65 3.54 8.45
C PRO A 119 4.80 2.06 8.85
N ALA A 120 5.18 1.84 10.10
CA ALA A 120 5.18 0.50 10.68
C ALA A 120 3.77 -0.12 10.68
N PRO A 121 3.65 -1.46 10.60
CA PRO A 121 2.35 -2.12 10.67
C PRO A 121 1.60 -1.78 11.95
N VAL A 122 0.31 -1.50 11.82
CA VAL A 122 -0.60 -1.18 12.93
C VAL A 122 -1.47 -2.39 13.22
N ALA A 123 -1.66 -2.75 14.48
CA ALA A 123 -2.54 -3.84 14.88
C ALA A 123 -3.57 -3.36 15.89
N SER A 124 -4.83 -3.73 15.69
CA SER A 124 -5.89 -3.46 16.64
C SER A 124 -5.78 -4.36 17.88
N SER A 125 -6.36 -3.91 18.98
CA SER A 125 -6.54 -4.68 20.21
C SER A 125 -7.78 -5.59 20.16
N GLY A 126 -8.78 -5.20 19.38
CA GLY A 126 -10.06 -5.89 19.23
C GLY A 126 -10.51 -6.07 17.77
N PRO A 127 -11.80 -6.39 17.53
CA PRO A 127 -12.30 -6.80 16.23
C PRO A 127 -12.58 -5.64 15.26
N PHE A 128 -12.26 -4.41 15.65
CA PHE A 128 -12.47 -3.23 14.81
C PHE A 128 -11.18 -2.43 14.67
N LEU A 129 -10.93 -1.97 13.44
CA LEU A 129 -9.87 -1.02 13.11
C LEU A 129 -10.45 0.01 12.14
N GLY A 130 -10.48 1.28 12.57
CA GLY A 130 -10.85 2.40 11.73
C GLY A 130 -9.63 3.02 11.06
N LEU A 131 -9.78 3.49 9.83
CA LEU A 131 -8.81 4.32 9.12
C LEU A 131 -9.53 5.55 8.56
N ARG A 132 -9.06 6.74 8.92
CA ARG A 132 -9.63 8.01 8.44
C ARG A 132 -8.57 8.82 7.70
N LEU A 133 -8.91 9.24 6.49
CA LEU A 133 -8.17 10.21 5.69
C LEU A 133 -8.77 11.59 5.88
N LEU A 134 -7.90 12.56 6.22
CA LEU A 134 -8.23 13.98 6.24
C LEU A 134 -7.26 14.73 5.34
N THR A 135 -7.76 15.35 4.27
CA THR A 135 -6.95 16.23 3.42
C THR A 135 -7.14 17.69 3.82
N ARG A 136 -6.03 18.37 4.08
CA ARG A 136 -6.00 19.78 4.53
C ARG A 136 -4.86 20.54 3.84
N GLY A 137 -4.89 21.86 3.90
CA GLY A 137 -3.87 22.71 3.28
C GLY A 137 -4.06 22.83 1.77
N ARG A 138 -3.11 23.48 1.09
CA ARG A 138 -3.19 23.70 -0.35
C ARG A 138 -2.56 22.54 -1.10
N GLN A 139 -3.28 22.06 -2.12
CA GLN A 139 -2.84 20.99 -3.01
C GLN A 139 -2.40 19.73 -2.24
N PRO A 140 -3.35 19.01 -1.60
CA PRO A 140 -3.04 17.75 -0.98
C PRO A 140 -2.53 16.75 -2.03
N ARG A 141 -1.70 15.83 -1.56
CA ARG A 141 -1.10 14.75 -2.33
C ARG A 141 -1.26 13.49 -1.48
N VAL A 142 -2.14 12.60 -1.92
CA VAL A 142 -2.42 11.36 -1.21
C VAL A 142 -2.35 10.18 -2.16
N ASP A 143 -1.46 9.24 -1.89
CA ASP A 143 -1.45 7.93 -2.53
C ASP A 143 -0.91 6.90 -1.55
N PHE A 144 -1.71 5.89 -1.24
CA PHE A 144 -1.26 4.78 -0.42
C PHE A 144 -1.90 3.49 -0.90
N VAL A 145 -1.17 2.41 -0.65
CA VAL A 145 -1.69 1.05 -0.77
C VAL A 145 -1.34 0.34 0.53
N GLY A 146 -2.33 -0.30 1.14
CA GLY A 146 -2.12 -1.11 2.32
C GLY A 146 -2.98 -2.36 2.32
N GLU A 147 -2.65 -3.26 3.22
CA GLU A 147 -3.27 -4.57 3.35
C GLU A 147 -3.72 -4.74 4.80
N ALA A 148 -5.01 -5.03 4.97
CA ALA A 148 -5.61 -5.40 6.23
C ALA A 148 -5.78 -6.92 6.29
N THR A 149 -5.42 -7.52 7.42
CA THR A 149 -5.48 -8.96 7.68
C THR A 149 -6.16 -9.19 9.02
N SER A 150 -7.24 -9.98 9.02
CA SER A 150 -7.82 -10.56 10.24
C SER A 150 -6.88 -11.63 10.77
N PHE A 151 -6.56 -11.59 12.06
CA PHE A 151 -5.73 -12.59 12.71
C PHE A 151 -6.20 -12.83 14.13
N ARG A 152 -5.82 -13.96 14.73
CA ARG A 152 -5.99 -14.22 16.16
C ARG A 152 -4.69 -14.67 16.80
N LEU A 153 -4.68 -14.60 18.12
CA LEU A 153 -3.60 -15.09 18.96
C LEU A 153 -4.10 -16.31 19.75
N GLY A 154 -3.19 -17.16 20.21
CA GLY A 154 -3.52 -18.37 20.96
C GLY A 154 -3.79 -19.58 20.07
N ALA A 155 -4.82 -20.35 20.40
CA ALA A 155 -5.15 -21.57 19.65
C ALA A 155 -5.70 -21.24 18.25
N CYS A 156 -5.05 -21.76 17.21
CA CYS A 156 -5.45 -21.51 15.82
C CYS A 156 -6.71 -22.28 15.42
N GLY A 157 -6.96 -23.47 15.97
CA GLY A 157 -8.05 -24.33 15.51
C GLY A 157 -7.93 -24.57 14.00
N ALA A 158 -8.96 -24.18 13.24
CA ALA A 158 -8.98 -24.27 11.78
C ALA A 158 -8.18 -23.17 11.05
N TYR A 159 -7.58 -22.20 11.76
CA TYR A 159 -6.76 -21.15 11.16
C TYR A 159 -5.37 -21.69 10.83
N PHE A 160 -4.73 -21.10 9.83
CA PHE A 160 -3.32 -21.35 9.54
C PHE A 160 -2.45 -20.71 10.61
N ARG A 161 -1.50 -21.48 11.16
CA ARG A 161 -0.55 -21.01 12.17
C ARG A 161 0.71 -20.45 11.53
N CYS A 162 0.91 -19.15 11.68
CA CYS A 162 2.13 -18.46 11.29
C CYS A 162 3.30 -18.85 12.21
N GLN A 163 4.53 -18.68 11.71
CA GLN A 163 5.74 -18.97 12.47
C GLN A 163 5.91 -18.04 13.69
N ASN A 164 5.43 -16.81 13.59
CA ASN A 164 5.42 -15.81 14.65
C ASN A 164 4.29 -16.02 15.69
N GLY A 165 3.54 -17.12 15.59
CA GLY A 165 2.48 -17.48 16.54
C GLY A 165 1.13 -16.82 16.30
N ARG A 166 0.99 -15.95 15.30
CA ARG A 166 -0.33 -15.49 14.83
C ARG A 166 -1.05 -16.61 14.10
N CYS A 167 -2.37 -16.54 14.07
CA CYS A 167 -3.18 -17.41 13.23
C CYS A 167 -3.99 -16.56 12.25
N ILE A 168 -3.98 -16.91 10.96
CA ILE A 168 -4.73 -16.21 9.92
C ILE A 168 -5.78 -17.14 9.28
N PRO A 169 -6.88 -16.60 8.74
CA PRO A 169 -7.85 -17.39 8.00
C PRO A 169 -7.19 -18.17 6.84
N PRO A 170 -7.52 -19.46 6.60
CA PRO A 170 -6.90 -20.27 5.55
C PRO A 170 -7.00 -19.67 4.15
N SER A 171 -8.03 -18.86 3.89
CA SER A 171 -8.21 -18.17 2.60
C SER A 171 -7.18 -17.06 2.31
N LEU A 172 -6.27 -16.79 3.25
CA LEU A 172 -5.17 -15.85 3.09
C LEU A 172 -3.82 -16.54 2.87
N VAL A 173 -3.77 -17.87 3.02
CA VAL A 173 -2.56 -18.66 2.73
C VAL A 173 -2.41 -18.79 1.22
N CYS A 174 -1.20 -18.58 0.71
CA CYS A 174 -0.91 -18.59 -0.72
C CYS A 174 -1.85 -17.71 -1.54
N ASP A 175 -2.24 -16.55 -1.00
CA ASP A 175 -3.14 -15.66 -1.71
C ASP A 175 -2.49 -15.18 -3.02
N ARG A 176 -3.31 -14.99 -4.06
CA ARG A 176 -2.83 -14.65 -5.41
C ARG A 176 -2.06 -13.33 -5.52
N TRP A 177 -2.09 -12.49 -4.49
CA TRP A 177 -1.37 -11.22 -4.46
C TRP A 177 -0.03 -11.33 -3.73
N GLY A 178 0.31 -12.49 -3.16
CA GLY A 178 1.55 -12.71 -2.43
C GLY A 178 1.64 -11.82 -1.19
N VAL A 179 0.52 -11.56 -0.52
CA VAL A 179 0.52 -10.71 0.67
C VAL A 179 1.11 -11.49 1.83
N ASP A 180 2.08 -10.89 2.52
CA ASP A 180 2.54 -11.40 3.81
C ASP A 180 1.49 -11.09 4.88
N ASN A 181 0.50 -11.98 4.99
CA ASN A 181 -0.60 -11.84 5.95
C ASN A 181 -0.13 -12.20 7.36
N CYS A 182 0.81 -13.15 7.48
CA CYS A 182 1.40 -13.48 8.76
C CYS A 182 2.27 -12.35 9.32
N GLY A 183 2.89 -11.54 8.46
CA GLY A 183 3.92 -10.56 8.82
C GLY A 183 5.31 -11.16 9.02
N ASP A 184 5.48 -12.45 8.72
CA ASP A 184 6.75 -13.21 8.78
C ASP A 184 7.00 -14.02 7.48
N GLY A 185 6.14 -13.89 6.48
CA GLY A 185 6.20 -14.58 5.20
C GLY A 185 5.78 -16.06 5.22
N SER A 186 5.45 -16.62 6.39
CA SER A 186 5.19 -18.07 6.51
C SER A 186 3.94 -18.54 5.76
N ASP A 187 2.96 -17.66 5.50
CA ASP A 187 1.77 -17.96 4.69
C ASP A 187 2.03 -18.00 3.18
N GLN A 188 3.22 -17.59 2.74
CA GLN A 188 3.64 -17.56 1.33
C GLN A 188 4.85 -18.48 1.06
N ALA A 189 5.22 -19.30 2.04
CA ALA A 189 6.38 -20.18 1.96
C ALA A 189 6.17 -21.29 0.91
N SER A 190 7.27 -21.70 0.27
CA SER A 190 7.27 -22.79 -0.72
C SER A 190 7.42 -24.18 -0.11
N TRP A 191 7.27 -24.30 1.21
CA TRP A 191 7.40 -25.55 1.96
C TRP A 191 6.25 -25.68 2.96
N PRO A 192 5.98 -26.89 3.48
CA PRO A 192 4.95 -27.09 4.50
C PRO A 192 5.14 -26.18 5.72
N PRO A 193 4.06 -25.65 6.33
CA PRO A 193 2.67 -26.01 6.06
C PRO A 193 1.98 -25.19 4.95
N ALA A 194 2.60 -24.16 4.38
CA ALA A 194 1.96 -23.30 3.36
C ALA A 194 2.05 -23.91 1.95
N ASP A 195 3.24 -24.37 1.56
CA ASP A 195 3.51 -25.07 0.29
C ASP A 195 2.97 -24.38 -0.99
N CYS A 196 3.13 -23.07 -1.09
CA CYS A 196 2.53 -22.25 -2.15
C CYS A 196 3.13 -22.46 -3.55
N ARG A 197 4.22 -23.24 -3.67
CA ARG A 197 4.93 -23.49 -4.94
C ARG A 197 4.90 -24.95 -5.38
N SER A 198 4.14 -25.80 -4.73
CA SER A 198 3.87 -27.13 -5.27
C SER A 198 3.18 -26.98 -6.63
N PRO A 199 3.78 -27.45 -7.74
CA PRO A 199 3.09 -27.49 -9.01
C PRO A 199 1.84 -28.32 -8.77
N SER A 200 0.68 -27.70 -8.89
CA SER A 200 -0.59 -28.37 -8.65
C SER A 200 -0.63 -29.60 -9.57
N LEU A 201 -0.47 -30.79 -8.99
CA LEU A 201 -0.76 -32.05 -9.67
C LEU A 201 -2.28 -32.16 -9.79
N VAL A 202 -2.86 -31.27 -10.61
CA VAL A 202 -4.20 -31.46 -11.15
C VAL A 202 -3.95 -32.00 -12.55
N PRO A 203 -4.19 -33.30 -12.80
CA PRO A 203 -4.17 -33.82 -14.16
C PRO A 203 -5.35 -33.18 -14.90
N SER A 204 -5.06 -32.21 -15.76
CA SER A 204 -6.01 -31.79 -16.77
C SER A 204 -6.24 -32.99 -17.69
N GLN A 205 -7.42 -33.60 -17.57
CA GLN A 205 -7.95 -34.52 -18.57
C GLN A 205 -8.01 -33.79 -19.92
N ALA A 206 -7.07 -34.13 -20.82
CA ALA A 206 -7.19 -33.94 -22.25
C ALA A 206 -7.06 -35.35 -22.86
N GLY A 207 -8.08 -35.76 -23.62
CA GLY A 207 -8.30 -37.14 -24.02
C GLY A 207 -7.33 -37.71 -25.06
N SER A 208 -7.46 -39.04 -25.22
CA SER A 208 -7.31 -39.91 -26.42
C SER A 208 -6.43 -39.41 -27.59
N MET A 209 -5.58 -40.21 -28.24
CA MET A 209 -5.58 -41.66 -28.45
C MET A 209 -4.21 -42.17 -28.96
N ASP A 210 -3.99 -43.48 -28.81
CA ASP A 210 -3.15 -44.41 -29.58
C ASP A 210 -1.60 -44.41 -29.50
N GLY A 211 -1.10 -45.46 -28.81
CA GLY A 211 -0.41 -46.58 -29.49
C GLY A 211 1.13 -46.55 -29.60
N PRO A 212 1.83 -47.72 -29.54
CA PRO A 212 3.09 -47.85 -28.81
C PRO A 212 4.31 -48.21 -29.68
N THR A 213 5.54 -47.85 -29.26
CA THR A 213 6.71 -48.76 -29.30
C THR A 213 7.96 -48.19 -28.62
N SER A 214 8.76 -49.12 -28.12
CA SER A 214 9.87 -49.09 -27.16
C SER A 214 11.27 -48.73 -27.69
N LYS A 215 12.11 -48.00 -26.91
CA LYS A 215 13.47 -48.40 -26.41
C LYS A 215 14.27 -47.25 -25.73
N PRO A 216 15.30 -47.56 -24.88
CA PRO A 216 15.88 -46.67 -23.85
C PRO A 216 17.16 -45.91 -24.31
N PRO A 217 17.76 -45.02 -23.47
CA PRO A 217 18.56 -43.88 -23.92
C PRO A 217 20.05 -44.20 -24.11
N THR A 218 20.73 -43.41 -24.94
CA THR A 218 22.19 -43.47 -25.14
C THR A 218 22.82 -42.11 -24.81
N LEU A 219 23.93 -42.19 -24.08
CA LEU A 219 24.76 -41.12 -23.55
C LEU A 219 25.72 -40.51 -24.58
N SER A 220 26.16 -39.28 -24.27
CA SER A 220 27.46 -38.65 -24.60
C SER A 220 27.61 -37.90 -25.94
N PRO A 221 28.62 -37.03 -26.12
CA PRO A 221 29.27 -36.08 -25.19
C PRO A 221 29.53 -34.69 -25.83
N ALA A 222 30.13 -33.79 -25.04
CA ALA A 222 30.66 -32.48 -25.45
C ALA A 222 31.81 -32.57 -26.47
N LEU A 223 32.00 -31.52 -27.29
CA LEU A 223 33.34 -31.03 -27.66
C LEU A 223 33.31 -29.53 -28.03
N ARG A 224 34.33 -28.84 -27.51
CA ARG A 224 34.68 -27.42 -27.67
C ARG A 224 35.09 -27.10 -29.12
N SER A 225 35.01 -25.82 -29.49
CA SER A 225 36.20 -25.00 -29.85
C SER A 225 35.77 -23.56 -30.16
N ALA A 226 36.31 -22.59 -29.41
CA ALA A 226 36.32 -21.17 -29.78
C ALA A 226 37.78 -20.70 -29.71
N GLY A 227 38.29 -20.28 -30.87
CA GLY A 227 39.62 -19.73 -31.08
C GLY A 227 39.73 -18.26 -30.67
N THR A 228 40.98 -17.89 -30.45
CA THR A 228 41.51 -16.72 -29.74
C THR A 228 41.80 -15.52 -30.66
N LEU A 229 42.07 -14.35 -30.03
CA LEU A 229 42.79 -13.14 -30.50
C LEU A 229 41.91 -12.09 -31.24
N GLN A 230 42.00 -10.78 -31.02
CA GLN A 230 43.10 -9.94 -30.50
C GLN A 230 42.61 -8.56 -30.01
N MET A 231 43.40 -7.97 -29.11
CA MET A 231 43.32 -6.61 -28.55
C MET A 231 43.84 -5.52 -29.50
N ALA A 232 43.28 -4.30 -29.46
CA ALA A 232 44.01 -3.03 -29.63
C ALA A 232 43.17 -1.82 -29.19
N ALA A 233 43.86 -0.74 -28.82
CA ALA A 233 43.45 0.28 -27.86
C ALA A 233 43.18 1.69 -28.45
N GLN A 234 42.49 2.51 -27.64
CA GLN A 234 42.56 3.98 -27.46
C GLN A 234 42.34 4.95 -28.64
N ARG A 235 41.47 5.96 -28.42
CA ARG A 235 41.76 7.42 -28.37
C ARG A 235 40.48 8.28 -28.35
N THR A 236 40.43 9.31 -27.50
CA THR A 236 39.45 10.43 -27.45
C THR A 236 39.99 11.65 -28.25
N PRO A 237 39.32 12.84 -28.25
CA PRO A 237 38.16 13.32 -29.02
C PRO A 237 38.56 14.47 -30.02
N PRO A 238 37.63 15.20 -30.67
CA PRO A 238 37.34 16.59 -30.22
C PRO A 238 35.89 17.09 -30.49
N SER A 239 35.71 18.40 -30.33
CA SER A 239 34.57 19.24 -29.93
C SER A 239 33.81 19.99 -31.06
N GLN A 240 32.78 20.76 -30.63
CA GLN A 240 32.06 21.90 -31.29
C GLN A 240 30.78 21.56 -32.07
N ALA A 241 29.72 22.40 -32.15
CA ALA A 241 29.23 23.60 -31.44
C ALA A 241 27.84 23.99 -32.02
N GLY A 242 26.90 24.40 -31.16
CA GLY A 242 25.78 25.37 -31.40
C GLY A 242 24.64 25.06 -32.40
N PRO A 243 23.53 25.86 -32.44
CA PRO A 243 23.26 27.07 -31.66
C PRO A 243 21.90 27.13 -30.92
N LEU A 244 21.79 28.17 -30.08
CA LEU A 244 20.60 28.69 -29.40
C LEU A 244 19.46 29.05 -30.36
N ASN A 245 18.22 28.98 -29.87
CA ASN A 245 17.21 29.97 -30.23
C ASN A 245 16.32 30.34 -29.03
N SER A 246 16.26 31.63 -28.76
CA SER A 246 15.47 32.31 -27.75
C SER A 246 14.25 32.95 -28.39
N ARG A 247 13.06 32.84 -27.77
CA ARG A 247 12.09 33.94 -27.67
C ARG A 247 10.85 33.57 -26.85
N ALA A 248 10.63 34.32 -25.77
CA ALA A 248 9.31 34.65 -25.25
C ALA A 248 8.58 35.61 -26.21
N PRO A 249 7.24 35.65 -26.20
CA PRO A 249 6.50 36.71 -25.48
C PRO A 249 5.19 36.13 -24.86
N SER A 250 4.31 36.79 -24.12
CA SER A 250 4.16 38.08 -23.45
C SER A 250 2.96 37.90 -22.51
N SER A 251 2.93 38.69 -21.45
CA SER A 251 1.82 38.85 -20.51
C SER A 251 0.50 39.24 -21.16
N GLU A 252 -0.58 38.51 -20.86
CA GLU A 252 -1.95 39.04 -20.93
C GLU A 252 -2.65 38.91 -19.59
N ALA A 253 -3.04 40.07 -19.07
CA ALA A 253 -3.74 40.28 -17.83
C ALA A 253 -5.24 40.07 -18.03
N TRP A 254 -5.81 39.03 -17.42
CA TRP A 254 -7.26 38.90 -17.31
C TRP A 254 -7.78 39.79 -16.18
N ARG A 255 -8.26 40.98 -16.56
CA ARG A 255 -9.10 41.83 -15.72
C ARG A 255 -10.46 41.14 -15.54
N TRP A 256 -10.83 40.84 -14.31
CA TRP A 256 -12.21 40.57 -13.92
C TRP A 256 -12.67 41.66 -12.96
N SER A 257 -13.65 42.46 -13.39
CA SER A 257 -14.41 43.37 -12.54
C SER A 257 -15.69 42.67 -12.06
N PRO A 258 -16.11 42.83 -10.80
CA PRO A 258 -17.46 42.43 -10.39
C PRO A 258 -18.45 43.55 -10.69
N ARG A 259 -19.61 43.19 -11.27
CA ARG A 259 -20.78 44.07 -11.32
C ARG A 259 -21.84 43.47 -10.40
N TRP A 260 -22.17 44.19 -9.34
CA TRP A 260 -23.35 43.94 -8.51
C TRP A 260 -24.60 44.37 -9.28
N SER A 261 -25.62 43.51 -9.28
CA SER A 261 -27.05 43.83 -9.22
C SER A 261 -27.79 42.55 -8.85
#